data_AF-A0A951ICV4-F1
#
_entry.id   AF-A0A951ICV4-F1
#
_cell.length_a   1.000
_cell.length_b   1.000
_cell.length_c   1.000
_cell.angle_alpha   90.00
_cell.angle_beta   90.00
_cell.angle_gamma   90.00
#
_symmetry.space_group_name_H-M   'P 1'
#
loop_
_entity.id
_entity.type
_entity.pdbx_description
1 polymer ?
#
loop_
_entity_poly.entity_id
_entity_poly.type
_entity_poly.pdbx_seq_one_letter_code
_entity_poly.pdbx_strand_id
1 'polypeptide(L)'
;AGIRAIVAKSFARTFYRNAINNGLLPVIAETKGIEEGERIEIAVAAGSTVLVLGEGARRIAAQGIPAALASIFVEGGLVPYIAKHRGFPAPLPG
;
A
#
# COMPACT_ATOMS: atom_id res chain seq x y z
N ALA A 1 -16.87 -3.16 -3.17
CA ALA A 1 -15.92 -3.32 -4.29
C ALA A 1 -14.71 -4.11 -3.78
N GLY A 2 -14.29 -5.19 -4.43
CA GLY A 2 -13.17 -6.05 -4.00
C GLY A 2 -11.77 -5.45 -4.20
N ILE A 3 -11.63 -4.12 -4.06
CA ILE A 3 -10.39 -3.38 -4.28
C ILE A 3 -9.49 -3.55 -3.05
N ARG A 4 -8.21 -3.86 -3.27
CA ARG A 4 -7.23 -4.12 -2.20
C ARG A 4 -6.12 -3.07 -2.14
N ALA A 5 -5.90 -2.34 -3.22
CA ALA A 5 -4.85 -1.33 -3.33
C ALA A 5 -5.29 -0.16 -4.21
N ILE A 6 -4.70 1.01 -3.98
CA ILE A 6 -4.90 2.23 -4.75
C ILE A 6 -3.52 2.78 -5.06
N VAL A 7 -3.23 3.05 -6.33
CA VAL A 7 -1.94 3.60 -6.78
C VAL A 7 -2.16 5.04 -7.22
N ALA A 8 -1.37 5.98 -6.68
CA ALA A 8 -1.45 7.39 -7.04
C ALA A 8 -0.08 8.08 -6.91
N LYS A 9 0.06 9.27 -7.51
CA LYS A 9 1.27 10.10 -7.34
C LYS A 9 1.41 10.68 -5.93
N SER A 10 0.29 10.87 -5.24
CA SER A 10 0.23 11.38 -3.89
C SER A 10 -1.13 11.08 -3.28
N PHE A 11 -1.20 11.13 -1.95
CA PHE A 11 -2.45 11.01 -1.20
C PHE A 11 -2.54 12.13 -0.17
N ALA A 12 -3.77 12.54 0.14
CA ALA A 12 -4.02 13.32 1.35
C ALA A 12 -3.69 12.46 2.58
N ARG A 13 -3.06 13.07 3.60
CA ARG A 13 -2.67 12.40 4.85
C ARG A 13 -3.80 11.60 5.49
N THR A 14 -4.98 12.19 5.61
CA THR A 14 -6.16 11.55 6.20
C THR A 14 -6.60 10.33 5.40
N PHE A 15 -6.57 10.42 4.06
CA PHE A 15 -6.91 9.31 3.19
C PHE A 15 -5.92 8.16 3.33
N TYR A 16 -4.62 8.46 3.34
CA TYR A 16 -3.57 7.45 3.46
C TYR A 16 -3.72 6.62 4.74
N ARG A 17 -3.95 7.28 5.88
CA ARG A 17 -4.18 6.60 7.17
C ARG A 17 -5.47 5.79 7.17
N ASN A 18 -6.56 6.37 6.66
CA ASN A 18 -7.86 5.68 6.61
C ASN A 18 -7.80 4.43 5.71
N ALA A 19 -7.11 4.50 4.58
CA ALA A 19 -6.94 3.35 3.70
C ALA A 19 -6.28 2.19 4.46
N ILE A 20 -5.12 2.42 5.09
CA ILE A 20 -4.37 1.36 5.80
C ILE A 20 -5.16 0.81 6.98
N ASN A 21 -5.81 1.68 7.76
CA ASN A 21 -6.62 1.26 8.89
C ASN A 21 -7.75 0.30 8.49
N ASN A 22 -8.29 0.45 7.28
CA ASN A 22 -9.35 -0.37 6.71
C ASN A 22 -8.84 -1.49 5.78
N GLY A 23 -7.53 -1.78 5.78
CA GLY A 23 -6.97 -2.88 4.98
C GLY A 23 -6.87 -2.58 3.48
N LEU A 24 -6.93 -1.30 3.07
CA LEU A 24 -6.60 -0.84 1.73
C LEU A 24 -5.14 -0.38 1.68
N LEU A 25 -4.43 -0.73 0.61
CA LEU A 25 -3.04 -0.37 0.41
C LEU A 25 -2.89 0.88 -0.47
N PRO A 26 -2.57 2.07 0.09
CA PRO A 26 -2.20 3.23 -0.71
C PRO A 26 -0.73 3.13 -1.14
N VAL A 27 -0.49 3.04 -2.44
CA VAL A 27 0.85 2.98 -3.05
C VAL A 27 1.14 4.31 -3.75
N ILE A 28 2.19 4.99 -3.29
CA ILE A 28 2.65 6.23 -3.90
C ILE A 28 3.68 5.88 -4.98
N ALA A 29 3.41 6.23 -6.23
CA ALA A 29 4.30 5.95 -7.36
C ALA A 29 4.06 6.87 -8.56
N GLU A 30 4.99 6.86 -9.51
CA GLU A 30 4.81 7.57 -10.78
C GLU A 30 3.79 6.83 -11.66
N THR A 31 2.60 7.40 -11.83
CA THR A 31 1.52 6.80 -12.62
C THR A 31 1.54 7.18 -14.11
N LYS A 32 2.52 7.95 -14.57
CA LYS A 32 2.61 8.37 -15.97
C LYS A 32 2.91 7.18 -16.88
N GLY A 33 2.03 7.00 -17.87
CA GLY A 33 2.10 5.90 -18.82
C GLY A 33 1.64 4.58 -18.24
N ILE A 34 0.78 4.62 -17.21
CA ILE A 34 -0.10 3.52 -16.85
C ILE A 34 -1.42 3.78 -17.57
N GLU A 35 -1.91 2.83 -18.35
CA GLU A 35 -3.16 2.99 -19.10
C GLU A 35 -4.35 2.26 -18.45
N GLU A 36 -5.56 2.71 -18.78
CA GLU A 36 -6.78 2.05 -18.32
C GLU A 36 -6.85 0.61 -18.86
N GLY A 37 -7.19 -0.34 -17.99
CA GLY A 37 -7.22 -1.76 -18.33
C GLY A 37 -5.87 -2.46 -18.29
N GLU A 38 -4.77 -1.73 -18.05
CA GLU A 38 -3.45 -2.34 -17.90
C GLU A 38 -3.36 -3.18 -16.62
N ARG A 39 -2.76 -4.37 -16.75
CA ARG A 39 -2.51 -5.24 -15.60
C ARG A 39 -1.25 -4.78 -14.87
N ILE A 40 -1.37 -4.64 -13.56
CA ILE A 40 -0.29 -4.18 -12.68
C ILE A 40 -0.16 -5.20 -11.56
N GLU A 41 1.07 -5.64 -11.31
CA GLU A 41 1.45 -6.41 -10.15
C GLU A 41 2.11 -5.49 -9.11
N ILE A 42 1.71 -5.65 -7.85
CA ILE A 42 2.22 -4.86 -6.73
C ILE A 42 2.97 -5.80 -5.80
N ALA A 43 4.29 -5.62 -5.72
CA ALA A 43 5.13 -6.33 -4.76
C ALA A 43 5.41 -5.42 -3.57
N VAL A 44 4.98 -5.85 -2.37
CA VAL A 44 5.24 -5.14 -1.12
C VAL A 44 6.12 -6.02 -0.24
N ALA A 45 7.31 -5.53 0.07
CA ALA A 45 8.19 -6.08 1.10
C ALA A 45 8.36 -5.05 2.22
N ALA A 46 8.72 -5.50 3.43
CA ALA A 46 8.92 -4.61 4.56
C ALA A 46 9.95 -3.51 4.22
N GLY A 47 9.49 -2.26 4.08
CA GLY A 47 10.34 -1.12 3.72
C GLY A 47 10.63 -0.95 2.22
N SER A 48 10.07 -1.77 1.33
CA SER A 48 10.27 -1.66 -0.12
C SER A 48 9.01 -1.99 -0.88
N THR A 49 8.61 -1.10 -1.78
CA THR A 49 7.44 -1.30 -2.66
C THR A 49 7.89 -1.21 -4.10
N VAL A 50 7.52 -2.19 -4.91
CA VAL A 50 7.78 -2.19 -6.36
C VAL A 50 6.47 -2.41 -7.10
N LEU A 51 6.22 -1.56 -8.09
CA LEU A 51 5.17 -1.77 -9.06
C LEU A 51 5.76 -2.37 -10.32
N VAL A 52 5.13 -3.43 -10.81
CA VAL A 52 5.49 -4.11 -12.05
C VAL A 52 4.29 -4.02 -12.96
N LEU A 53 4.48 -3.52 -14.18
CA LEU A 53 3.42 -3.35 -15.17
C LEU A 53 3.53 -4.36 -16.29
N GLY A 54 2.38 -4.81 -16.78
CA GLY A 54 2.26 -5.91 -17.72
C GLY A 54 2.82 -7.22 -17.16
N GLU A 55 3.27 -8.11 -18.04
CA GLU A 55 3.92 -9.38 -17.69
C GLU A 55 5.40 -9.18 -17.32
N GLY A 56 5.72 -8.18 -16.49
CA GLY A 56 7.10 -7.94 -16.04
C GLY A 56 7.92 -7.00 -16.93
N ALA A 57 7.31 -6.36 -17.93
CA ALA A 57 8.02 -5.56 -18.93
C ALA A 57 8.55 -4.22 -18.39
N ARG A 58 7.89 -3.63 -17.39
CA ARG A 58 8.26 -2.32 -16.84
C ARG A 58 8.17 -2.29 -15.32
N ARG A 59 9.23 -1.85 -14.66
CA ARG A 59 9.25 -1.58 -13.21
C ARG A 59 9.10 -0.08 -12.98
N ILE A 60 8.18 0.29 -12.10
CA ILE A 60 8.00 1.66 -11.65
C ILE A 60 8.42 1.73 -10.18
N ALA A 61 9.27 2.72 -9.88
CA ALA A 61 9.65 3.02 -8.52
C ALA A 61 8.42 3.50 -7.74
N ALA A 62 8.14 2.82 -6.63
CA ALA A 62 7.13 3.23 -5.67
C ALA A 62 7.81 3.62 -4.36
N GLN A 63 7.17 4.50 -3.61
CA GLN A 63 7.63 4.84 -2.27
C GLN A 63 7.51 3.60 -1.38
N GLY A 64 8.61 3.25 -0.71
CA GLY A 64 8.64 2.16 0.25
C GLY A 64 7.62 2.38 1.36
N ILE A 65 6.81 1.36 1.64
CA ILE A 65 5.88 1.40 2.75
C ILE A 65 6.62 0.99 4.03
N PRO A 66 6.59 1.81 5.09
CA PRO A 66 7.16 1.45 6.37
C PRO A 66 6.71 0.07 6.85
N ALA A 67 7.62 -0.72 7.41
CA ALA A 67 7.34 -2.10 7.83
C ALA A 67 6.11 -2.20 8.76
N ALA A 68 5.95 -1.26 9.70
CA ALA A 68 4.80 -1.21 10.60
C ALA A 68 3.47 -1.11 9.85
N LEU A 69 3.40 -0.28 8.81
CA LEU A 69 2.21 -0.10 7.97
C LEU A 69 1.95 -1.33 7.10
N ALA A 70 3.00 -1.93 6.54
CA ALA A 70 2.89 -3.16 5.76
C ALA A 70 2.31 -4.30 6.62
N SER A 71 2.75 -4.43 7.88
CA SER A 71 2.22 -5.44 8.81
C SER A 71 0.73 -5.24 9.10
N ILE A 72 0.27 -4.00 9.30
CA ILE A 72 -1.16 -3.71 9.49
C ILE A 72 -1.97 -4.14 8.27
N PHE A 73 -1.48 -3.82 7.06
CA PHE A 73 -2.15 -4.20 5.81
C PHE A 73 -2.19 -5.73 5.62
N VAL A 74 -1.09 -6.44 5.86
CA VAL A 74 -1.01 -7.90 5.76
C VAL A 74 -2.02 -8.59 6.67
N GLU A 75 -2.31 -7.99 7.83
CA GLU A 75 -3.27 -8.52 8.78
C GLU A 75 -4.71 -8.10 8.50
N GLY A 76 -4.95 -7.34 7.43
CA GLY A 76 -6.29 -6.94 6.99
C GLY A 76 -6.79 -5.64 7.62
N GLY A 77 -5.91 -4.85 8.21
CA GLY A 77 -6.23 -3.55 8.80
C GLY A 77 -5.86 -3.46 10.28
N LEU A 78 -6.14 -2.30 10.87
CA LEU A 78 -5.67 -1.97 12.21
C LEU A 78 -6.34 -2.80 13.30
N VAL A 79 -7.66 -3.03 13.19
CA VAL A 79 -8.41 -3.80 14.19
C VAL A 79 -7.94 -5.26 14.26
N PRO A 80 -7.83 -6.00 13.13
CA PRO A 80 -7.22 -7.34 13.14
C PRO A 80 -5.80 -7.35 13.70
N TYR A 81 -4.99 -6.34 13.37
CA TYR A 81 -3.63 -6.23 13.86
C TYR A 81 -3.57 -6.12 15.39
N ILE A 82 -4.33 -5.20 15.96
CA ILE A 82 -4.38 -5.02 17.42
C ILE A 82 -4.91 -6.28 18.12
N ALA A 83 -5.92 -6.93 17.54
CA ALA A 83 -6.49 -8.16 18.10
C ALA A 83 -5.44 -9.28 18.22
N LYS A 84 -4.50 -9.35 17.26
CA LYS A 84 -3.44 -10.36 17.24
C LYS A 84 -2.24 -10.01 18.10
N HIS A 85 -1.80 -8.75 18.10
CA HIS A 85 -0.56 -8.31 18.76
C HIS A 85 -0.77 -7.70 20.16
N ARG A 86 -2.02 -7.52 20.60
CA ARG A 86 -2.40 -6.96 21.91
C ARG A 86 -1.70 -5.62 22.25
N GLY A 87 -1.50 -4.79 21.23
CA GLY A 87 -0.84 -3.48 21.35
C GLY A 87 -0.98 -2.64 20.09
N PHE A 88 -0.79 -1.33 20.22
CA PHE A 88 -0.78 -0.43 19.07
C PHE A 88 0.59 -0.49 18.36
N PRO A 89 0.62 -0.48 17.01
CA PRO A 89 1.86 -0.27 16.29
C PRO A 89 2.41 1.13 16.61
N ALA A 90 3.71 1.34 16.36
CA ALA A 90 4.31 2.67 16.45
C ALA A 90 3.45 3.71 15.68
N PRO A 91 3.40 4.98 16.13
CA PRO A 91 2.58 6.00 15.51
C PRO A 91 2.82 6.04 14.01
N LEU A 92 1.75 5.99 13.23
CA LEU A 92 1.88 6.09 11.78
C LEU A 92 2.54 7.43 11.45
N PRO A 93 3.49 7.47 10.49
CA PRO A 93 4.15 8.71 10.12
C PRO A 93 3.11 9.78 9.82
N GLY A 94 3.42 11.00 10.27
CA GLY A 94 2.61 12.16 10.00
C GLY A 94 2.65 12.55 8.54
#